data_AF-A0A7W0JYA9-F1
#
_entry.id   AF-A0A7W0JYA9-F1
#
_cell.length_a   1.000
_cell.length_b   1.000
_cell.length_c   1.000
_cell.angle_alpha   90.00
_cell.angle_beta   90.00
_cell.angle_gamma   90.00
#
_symmetry.space_group_name_H-M   'P 1'
#
loop_
_entity.id
_entity.type
_entity.pdbx_description
1 polymer ?
#
loop_
_entity_poly.entity_id
_entity_poly.type
_entity_poly.pdbx_seq_one_letter_code
_entity_poly.pdbx_strand_id
1 'polypeptide(L)'
;MTAKTTTARAELEQLVHEIEQADKTLQETRAEAAEATRDPGLAIAEGAAWAKGDHAAAEKIAKQRHALVEARASWQARLDGASRAFDAAKRDRQSYVAAHGDDLIAEHAVEAKAATAAMLDAAADLRERVSQFTTIEGKLRGYTPVDRHRRDDPRLTEVVAACERLLDPNFAPPYSIAPLGRPCALPKPTGHPGGPRPQAGNFAPVAPTAA
;
A
#
# COMPACT_ATOMS: atom_id res chain seq x y z
N MET A 1 -6.64 -31.40 18.42
CA MET A 1 -7.37 -30.11 18.49
C MET A 1 -7.34 -29.34 17.17
N THR A 2 -6.97 -29.96 16.04
CA THR A 2 -6.76 -29.29 14.73
C THR A 2 -8.00 -29.20 13.84
N ALA A 3 -9.02 -30.06 14.06
CA ALA A 3 -10.19 -30.12 13.17
C ALA A 3 -11.16 -28.94 13.31
N LYS A 4 -11.20 -28.26 14.47
CA LYS A 4 -12.07 -27.08 14.71
C LYS A 4 -11.50 -25.79 14.10
N THR A 5 -10.19 -25.67 14.04
CA THR A 5 -9.48 -24.46 13.58
C THR A 5 -9.46 -24.36 12.05
N THR A 6 -9.28 -25.48 11.35
CA THR A 6 -9.33 -25.49 9.87
C THR A 6 -10.71 -25.10 9.32
N THR A 7 -11.78 -25.37 10.06
CA THR A 7 -13.15 -24.96 9.70
C THR A 7 -13.31 -23.45 9.83
N ALA A 8 -12.78 -22.85 10.91
CA ALA A 8 -12.95 -21.43 11.17
C ALA A 8 -12.26 -20.54 10.12
N ARG A 9 -11.13 -20.98 9.58
CA ARG A 9 -10.43 -20.32 8.48
C ARG A 9 -11.20 -20.40 7.16
N ALA A 10 -11.69 -21.59 6.81
CA ALA A 10 -12.45 -21.80 5.58
C ALA A 10 -13.74 -20.96 5.56
N GLU A 11 -14.42 -20.85 6.71
CA GLU A 11 -15.60 -20.01 6.88
C GLU A 11 -15.27 -18.51 6.72
N LEU A 12 -14.14 -18.04 7.26
CA LEU A 12 -13.70 -16.65 7.06
C LEU A 12 -13.35 -16.37 5.59
N GLU A 13 -12.64 -17.28 4.92
CA GLU A 13 -12.31 -17.18 3.50
C GLU A 13 -13.58 -17.13 2.63
N GLN A 14 -14.59 -17.93 2.98
CA GLN A 14 -15.90 -17.89 2.32
C GLN A 14 -16.62 -16.55 2.53
N LEU A 15 -16.66 -16.02 3.75
CA LEU A 15 -17.28 -14.71 4.03
C LEU A 15 -16.57 -13.56 3.31
N VAL A 16 -15.24 -13.63 3.16
CA VAL A 16 -14.49 -12.67 2.34
C VAL A 16 -14.90 -12.77 0.87
N HIS A 17 -15.02 -13.99 0.33
CA HIS A 17 -15.46 -14.20 -1.04
C HIS A 17 -16.90 -13.69 -1.28
N GLU A 18 -17.80 -13.90 -0.33
CA GLU A 18 -19.18 -13.40 -0.40
C GLU A 18 -19.22 -11.86 -0.44
N ILE A 19 -18.35 -11.18 0.31
CA ILE A 19 -18.20 -9.72 0.25
C ILE A 19 -17.69 -9.27 -1.13
N GLU A 20 -16.71 -9.98 -1.72
CA GLU A 20 -16.19 -9.66 -3.05
C GLU A 20 -17.27 -9.80 -4.13
N GLN A 21 -18.07 -10.88 -4.08
CA GLN A 21 -19.18 -11.07 -5.02
C GLN A 21 -20.27 -10.01 -4.85
N ALA A 22 -20.58 -9.63 -3.61
CA ALA A 22 -21.56 -8.57 -3.33
C ALA A 22 -21.06 -7.19 -3.78
N ASP A 23 -19.77 -6.86 -3.59
CA ASP A 23 -19.17 -5.62 -4.09
C ASP A 23 -19.20 -5.59 -5.62
N LYS A 24 -18.80 -6.69 -6.27
CA LYS A 24 -18.85 -6.80 -7.74
C LYS A 24 -20.25 -6.54 -8.27
N THR A 25 -21.26 -7.16 -7.68
CA THR A 25 -22.66 -6.97 -8.06
C THR A 25 -23.11 -5.52 -7.86
N LEU A 26 -22.68 -4.87 -6.77
CA LEU A 26 -22.96 -3.46 -6.51
C LEU A 26 -22.31 -2.56 -7.56
N GLN A 27 -21.06 -2.81 -7.96
CA GLN A 27 -20.37 -2.04 -8.99
C GLN A 27 -20.99 -2.22 -10.38
N GLU A 28 -21.35 -3.46 -10.75
CA GLU A 28 -22.04 -3.76 -12.00
C GLU A 28 -23.40 -3.05 -12.04
N THR A 29 -24.18 -3.12 -10.96
CA THR A 29 -25.47 -2.42 -10.86
C THR A 29 -25.30 -0.89 -10.94
N ARG A 30 -24.22 -0.33 -10.37
CA ARG A 30 -23.90 1.10 -10.50
C ARG A 30 -23.58 1.49 -11.93
N ALA A 31 -22.78 0.68 -12.63
CA ALA A 31 -22.44 0.91 -14.02
C ALA A 31 -23.68 0.84 -14.93
N GLU A 32 -24.52 -0.18 -14.75
CA GLU A 32 -25.78 -0.34 -15.49
C GLU A 32 -26.75 0.82 -15.22
N ALA A 33 -26.91 1.21 -13.95
CA ALA A 33 -27.78 2.33 -13.59
C ALA A 33 -27.27 3.65 -14.18
N ALA A 34 -25.96 3.89 -14.17
CA ALA A 34 -25.36 5.09 -14.74
C ALA A 34 -25.58 5.17 -16.27
N GLU A 35 -25.46 4.05 -16.97
CA GLU A 35 -25.71 4.00 -18.41
C GLU A 35 -27.21 4.13 -18.74
N ALA A 36 -28.08 3.46 -17.99
CA ALA A 36 -29.52 3.50 -18.21
C ALA A 36 -30.19 4.82 -17.82
N THR A 37 -29.59 5.59 -16.91
CA THR A 37 -30.11 6.90 -16.46
C THR A 37 -29.37 8.08 -17.06
N ARG A 38 -28.54 7.83 -18.08
CA ARG A 38 -27.82 8.87 -18.82
C ARG A 38 -28.81 9.77 -19.55
N ASP A 39 -29.02 10.97 -19.03
CA ASP A 39 -29.86 12.00 -19.66
C ASP A 39 -28.98 13.15 -20.16
N PRO A 40 -28.50 13.09 -21.43
CA PRO A 40 -27.57 14.10 -21.94
C PRO A 40 -28.24 15.44 -22.30
N GLY A 41 -29.49 15.70 -21.89
CA GLY A 41 -30.09 17.02 -22.04
C GLY A 41 -31.55 17.02 -22.51
N LEU A 42 -32.34 15.98 -22.21
CA LEU A 42 -33.73 15.91 -22.61
C LEU A 42 -34.56 17.06 -22.03
N ALA A 43 -34.27 17.52 -20.82
CA ALA A 43 -34.93 18.71 -20.25
C ALA A 43 -34.62 20.00 -21.05
N ILE A 44 -33.39 20.15 -21.54
CA ILE A 44 -32.96 21.29 -22.35
C ILE A 44 -33.59 21.19 -23.75
N ALA A 45 -33.61 20.00 -24.33
CA ALA A 45 -34.24 19.73 -25.63
C ALA A 45 -35.76 19.93 -25.58
N GLU A 46 -36.42 19.53 -24.49
CA GLU A 46 -37.84 19.77 -24.23
C GLU A 46 -38.13 21.28 -24.19
N GLY A 47 -37.37 22.03 -23.38
CA GLY A 47 -37.50 23.49 -23.29
C GLY A 47 -37.25 24.20 -24.63
N ALA A 48 -36.28 23.72 -25.42
CA ALA A 48 -36.01 24.24 -26.75
C ALA A 48 -37.13 23.94 -27.76
N ALA A 49 -37.79 22.78 -27.65
CA ALA A 49 -38.94 22.42 -28.49
C ALA A 49 -40.18 23.29 -28.16
N TRP A 50 -40.47 23.49 -26.87
CA TRP A 50 -41.51 24.41 -26.41
C TRP A 50 -41.26 25.84 -26.88
N ALA A 51 -40.02 26.33 -26.77
CA ALA A 51 -39.65 27.69 -27.20
C ALA A 51 -39.79 27.90 -28.73
N LYS A 52 -39.71 26.84 -29.52
CA LYS A 52 -39.90 26.87 -30.99
C LYS A 52 -41.36 26.68 -31.42
N GLY A 53 -42.29 26.45 -30.48
CA GLY A 53 -43.69 26.14 -30.78
C GLY A 53 -43.93 24.73 -31.37
N ASP A 54 -42.92 23.85 -31.31
CA ASP A 54 -43.05 22.47 -31.77
C ASP A 54 -43.61 21.59 -30.63
N HIS A 55 -44.92 21.71 -30.42
CA HIS A 55 -45.64 21.01 -29.36
C HIS A 55 -45.54 19.48 -29.48
N ALA A 56 -45.54 18.94 -30.71
CA ALA A 56 -45.45 17.51 -30.93
C ALA A 56 -44.07 16.94 -30.55
N ALA A 57 -42.98 17.66 -30.89
CA ALA A 57 -41.64 17.27 -30.45
C ALA A 57 -41.48 17.43 -28.92
N ALA A 58 -42.01 18.50 -28.34
CA ALA A 58 -41.93 18.75 -26.90
C ALA A 58 -42.65 17.65 -26.09
N GLU A 59 -43.86 17.26 -26.48
CA GLU A 59 -44.59 16.15 -25.83
C GLU A 59 -43.87 14.80 -25.98
N LYS A 60 -43.25 14.53 -27.13
CA LYS A 60 -42.47 13.30 -27.34
C LYS A 60 -41.26 13.25 -26.41
N ILE A 61 -40.53 14.36 -26.25
CA ILE A 61 -39.37 14.45 -25.35
C ILE A 61 -39.83 14.37 -23.89
N ALA A 62 -40.95 15.00 -23.53
CA ALA A 62 -41.52 14.92 -22.19
C ALA A 62 -41.89 13.47 -21.81
N LYS A 63 -42.48 12.70 -22.73
CA LYS A 63 -42.74 11.26 -22.54
C LYS A 63 -41.46 10.45 -22.32
N GLN A 64 -40.40 10.73 -23.08
CA GLN A 64 -39.10 10.09 -22.91
C GLN A 64 -38.45 10.41 -21.56
N ARG A 65 -38.51 11.68 -21.14
CA ARG A 65 -38.04 12.11 -19.82
C ARG A 65 -38.84 11.46 -18.69
N HIS A 66 -40.17 11.37 -18.81
CA HIS A 66 -41.01 10.71 -17.82
C HIS A 66 -40.66 9.21 -17.68
N ALA A 67 -40.49 8.50 -18.80
CA ALA A 67 -40.09 7.10 -18.79
C ALA A 67 -38.72 6.89 -18.11
N LEU A 68 -37.76 7.81 -18.32
CA LEU A 68 -36.46 7.76 -17.61
C LEU A 68 -36.60 8.03 -16.11
N VAL A 69 -37.48 8.95 -15.70
CA VAL A 69 -37.75 9.23 -14.29
C VAL A 69 -38.38 8.02 -13.59
N GLU A 70 -39.33 7.34 -14.25
CA GLU A 70 -39.92 6.09 -13.73
C GLU A 70 -38.87 4.97 -13.65
N ALA A 71 -38.05 4.81 -14.69
CA ALA A 71 -36.95 3.84 -14.70
C ALA A 71 -35.95 4.11 -13.55
N ARG A 72 -35.66 5.38 -13.24
CA ARG A 72 -34.77 5.77 -12.14
C ARG A 72 -35.23 5.24 -10.78
N ALA A 73 -36.54 5.22 -10.51
CA ALA A 73 -37.07 4.67 -9.26
C ALA A 73 -36.78 3.16 -9.15
N SER A 74 -36.93 2.42 -10.25
CA SER A 74 -36.61 0.99 -10.29
C SER A 74 -35.12 0.72 -10.11
N TRP A 75 -34.26 1.53 -10.73
CA TRP A 75 -32.80 1.43 -10.57
C TRP A 75 -32.34 1.78 -9.16
N GLN A 76 -32.95 2.79 -8.54
CA GLN A 76 -32.67 3.13 -7.15
C GLN A 76 -33.00 1.95 -6.22
N ALA A 77 -34.14 1.29 -6.41
CA ALA A 77 -34.50 0.12 -5.61
C ALA A 77 -33.49 -1.04 -5.78
N ARG A 78 -32.97 -1.26 -6.99
CA ARG A 78 -31.93 -2.26 -7.28
C ARG A 78 -30.60 -1.90 -6.60
N LEU A 79 -30.19 -0.64 -6.68
CA LEU A 79 -28.98 -0.14 -5.99
C LEU A 79 -29.09 -0.25 -4.47
N ASP A 80 -30.24 0.11 -3.90
CA ASP A 80 -30.48 -0.01 -2.46
C ASP A 80 -30.47 -1.49 -2.03
N GLY A 81 -31.01 -2.39 -2.86
CA GLY A 81 -30.94 -3.83 -2.65
C GLY A 81 -29.50 -4.36 -2.64
N ALA A 82 -28.71 -4.01 -3.65
CA ALA A 82 -27.30 -4.39 -3.75
C ALA A 82 -26.46 -3.82 -2.59
N SER A 83 -26.70 -2.56 -2.20
CA SER A 83 -26.00 -1.94 -1.06
C SER A 83 -26.33 -2.66 0.24
N ARG A 84 -27.61 -2.97 0.49
CA ARG A 84 -28.02 -3.72 1.69
C ARG A 84 -27.41 -5.11 1.74
N ALA A 85 -27.30 -5.81 0.61
CA ALA A 85 -26.65 -7.12 0.52
C ALA A 85 -25.16 -7.04 0.86
N PHE A 86 -24.46 -6.04 0.33
CA PHE A 86 -23.05 -5.78 0.66
C PHE A 86 -22.84 -5.43 2.14
N ASP A 87 -23.69 -4.56 2.69
CA ASP A 87 -23.64 -4.19 4.11
C ASP A 87 -24.02 -5.34 5.04
N ALA A 88 -24.89 -6.26 4.60
CA ALA A 88 -25.18 -7.50 5.32
C ALA A 88 -23.95 -8.43 5.35
N ALA A 89 -23.33 -8.70 4.19
CA ALA A 89 -22.14 -9.54 4.12
C ALA A 89 -20.98 -9.00 4.98
N LYS A 90 -20.79 -7.67 5.02
CA LYS A 90 -19.82 -7.03 5.92
C LYS A 90 -20.14 -7.25 7.40
N ARG A 91 -21.42 -7.09 7.79
CA ARG A 91 -21.86 -7.31 9.17
C ARG A 91 -21.72 -8.76 9.58
N ASP A 92 -21.98 -9.70 8.69
CA ASP A 92 -21.83 -11.14 8.95
C ASP A 92 -20.37 -11.48 9.20
N ARG A 93 -19.45 -10.99 8.35
CA ARG A 93 -18.00 -11.12 8.60
C ARG A 93 -17.57 -10.47 9.91
N GLN A 94 -18.03 -9.26 10.22
CA GLN A 94 -17.69 -8.59 11.48
C GLN A 94 -18.17 -9.38 12.69
N SER A 95 -19.40 -9.91 12.64
CA SER A 95 -19.98 -10.74 13.69
C SER A 95 -19.21 -12.05 13.87
N TYR A 96 -18.81 -12.66 12.76
CA TYR A 96 -17.98 -13.86 12.76
C TYR A 96 -16.63 -13.62 13.44
N VAL A 97 -15.91 -12.56 13.03
CA VAL A 97 -14.62 -12.18 13.64
C VAL A 97 -14.79 -11.82 15.12
N ALA A 98 -15.87 -11.15 15.51
CA ALA A 98 -16.12 -10.84 16.91
C ALA A 98 -16.33 -12.10 17.77
N ALA A 99 -16.96 -13.13 17.20
CA ALA A 99 -17.24 -14.38 17.91
C ALA A 99 -16.05 -15.36 17.91
N HIS A 100 -15.21 -15.35 16.87
CA HIS A 100 -14.16 -16.36 16.63
C HIS A 100 -12.74 -15.74 16.57
N GLY A 101 -12.59 -14.45 16.86
CA GLY A 101 -11.34 -13.70 16.73
C GLY A 101 -10.22 -14.24 17.60
N ASP A 102 -10.52 -14.66 18.83
CA ASP A 102 -9.53 -15.21 19.75
C ASP A 102 -8.97 -16.56 19.23
N ASP A 103 -9.81 -17.40 18.62
CA ASP A 103 -9.41 -18.66 18.00
C ASP A 103 -8.53 -18.44 16.76
N LEU A 104 -8.87 -17.44 15.93
CA LEU A 104 -8.07 -17.03 14.76
C LEU A 104 -6.70 -16.48 15.18
N ILE A 105 -6.64 -15.69 16.26
CA ILE A 105 -5.38 -15.17 16.80
C ILE A 105 -4.54 -16.32 17.38
N ALA A 106 -5.16 -17.26 18.08
CA ALA A 106 -4.47 -18.42 18.65
C ALA A 106 -3.82 -19.28 17.55
N GLU A 107 -4.48 -19.43 16.40
CA GLU A 107 -3.93 -20.16 15.24
C GLU A 107 -2.68 -19.49 14.67
N HIS A 108 -2.68 -18.16 14.52
CA HIS A 108 -1.53 -17.42 13.99
C HIS A 108 -0.49 -17.02 15.05
N ALA A 109 -0.73 -17.29 16.33
CA ALA A 109 0.16 -16.89 17.41
C ALA A 109 1.59 -17.46 17.26
N VAL A 110 1.72 -18.66 16.69
CA VAL A 110 3.03 -19.29 16.45
C VAL A 110 3.79 -18.60 15.31
N GLU A 111 3.11 -18.34 14.20
CA GLU A 111 3.68 -17.64 13.04
C GLU A 111 4.02 -16.19 13.40
N ALA A 112 3.15 -15.50 14.14
CA ALA A 112 3.38 -14.15 14.63
C ALA A 112 4.59 -14.08 15.58
N LYS A 113 4.76 -15.07 16.47
CA LYS A 113 5.94 -15.18 17.32
C LYS A 113 7.22 -15.40 16.51
N ALA A 114 7.18 -16.28 15.51
CA ALA A 114 8.34 -16.53 14.64
C ALA A 114 8.72 -15.28 13.82
N ALA A 115 7.73 -14.57 13.26
CA ALA A 115 7.94 -13.31 12.56
C ALA A 115 8.51 -12.22 13.48
N THR A 116 7.98 -12.11 14.70
CA THR A 116 8.49 -11.16 15.71
C THR A 116 9.94 -11.46 16.08
N ALA A 117 10.30 -12.72 16.29
CA ALA A 117 11.68 -13.12 16.56
C ALA A 117 12.60 -12.75 15.40
N ALA A 118 12.21 -13.04 14.15
CA ALA A 118 12.97 -12.67 12.97
C ALA A 118 13.14 -11.14 12.81
N MET A 119 12.12 -10.36 13.14
CA MET A 119 12.19 -8.89 13.14
C MET A 119 13.15 -8.37 14.22
N LEU A 120 13.14 -8.96 15.42
CA LEU A 120 14.05 -8.59 16.50
C LEU A 120 15.51 -8.92 16.14
N ASP A 121 15.76 -10.07 15.53
CA ASP A 121 17.10 -10.46 15.05
C ASP A 121 17.58 -9.49 13.96
N ALA A 122 16.73 -9.15 13.00
CA ALA A 122 17.06 -8.17 11.96
C ALA A 122 17.33 -6.77 12.54
N ALA A 123 16.57 -6.35 13.56
CA ALA A 123 16.80 -5.09 14.24
C ALA A 123 18.12 -5.08 15.03
N ALA A 124 18.50 -6.21 15.63
CA ALA A 124 19.79 -6.37 16.30
C ALA A 124 20.96 -6.28 15.31
N ASP A 125 20.87 -6.97 14.17
CA ASP A 125 21.88 -6.89 13.08
C ASP A 125 22.01 -5.45 12.54
N LEU A 126 20.89 -4.77 12.30
CA LEU A 126 20.92 -3.37 11.86
C LEU A 126 21.59 -2.46 12.90
N ARG A 127 21.26 -2.63 14.19
CA ARG A 127 21.88 -1.84 15.27
C ARG A 127 23.38 -2.07 15.34
N GLU A 128 23.83 -3.32 15.19
CA GLU A 128 25.25 -3.65 15.16
C GLU A 128 25.95 -2.96 13.99
N ARG A 129 25.38 -3.04 12.77
CA ARG A 129 25.93 -2.39 11.58
C ARG A 129 26.02 -0.87 11.73
N VAL A 130 25.01 -0.22 12.31
CA VAL A 130 25.04 1.23 12.59
C VAL A 130 26.14 1.57 13.60
N SER A 131 26.31 0.75 14.64
CA SER A 131 27.40 0.92 15.61
C SER A 131 28.78 0.79 14.96
N GLN A 132 28.95 -0.19 14.06
CA GLN A 132 30.19 -0.37 13.31
C GLN A 132 30.45 0.82 12.36
N PHE A 133 29.42 1.28 11.64
CA PHE A 133 29.50 2.43 10.75
C PHE A 133 29.91 3.70 11.50
N THR A 134 29.24 4.02 12.61
CA THR A 134 29.55 5.20 13.42
C THR A 134 30.96 5.14 14.02
N THR A 135 31.44 3.95 14.38
CA THR A 135 32.83 3.75 14.82
C THR A 135 33.83 4.04 13.71
N ILE A 136 33.57 3.53 12.50
CA ILE A 136 34.41 3.78 11.32
C ILE A 136 34.40 5.28 10.97
N GLU A 137 33.21 5.89 10.92
CA GLU A 137 33.04 7.32 10.65
C GLU A 137 33.78 8.18 11.69
N GLY A 138 33.70 7.82 12.97
CA GLY A 138 34.45 8.49 14.05
C GLY A 138 35.97 8.42 13.85
N LYS A 139 36.49 7.25 13.45
CA LYS A 139 37.92 7.10 13.10
C LYS A 139 38.27 7.95 11.87
N LEU A 140 37.41 7.95 10.85
CA LEU A 140 37.62 8.72 9.62
C LEU A 140 37.63 10.23 9.85
N ARG A 141 36.73 10.75 10.69
CA ARG A 141 36.71 12.16 11.10
C ARG A 141 37.94 12.56 11.93
N GLY A 142 38.58 11.60 12.59
CA GLY A 142 39.83 11.80 13.33
C GLY A 142 41.08 11.87 12.44
N TYR A 143 41.01 11.43 11.18
CA TYR A 143 42.09 11.64 10.22
C TYR A 143 42.02 13.04 9.63
N THR A 144 43.13 13.75 9.65
CA THR A 144 43.27 15.03 8.95
C THR A 144 43.24 14.77 7.43
N PRO A 145 42.54 15.59 6.62
CA PRO A 145 42.56 15.46 5.17
C PRO A 145 44.00 15.40 4.64
N VAL A 146 44.28 14.45 3.74
CA VAL A 146 45.62 14.21 3.15
C VAL A 146 46.23 15.50 2.60
N ASP A 147 45.42 16.39 2.03
CA ASP A 147 45.85 17.67 1.44
C ASP A 147 46.40 18.69 2.46
N ARG A 148 46.15 18.47 3.76
CA ARG A 148 46.64 19.32 4.86
C ARG A 148 47.94 18.80 5.49
N HIS A 149 48.38 17.60 5.13
CA HIS A 149 49.69 17.08 5.52
C HIS A 149 50.76 17.61 4.55
N ARG A 150 51.96 17.92 5.07
CA ARG A 150 53.11 18.15 4.18
C ARG A 150 53.41 16.86 3.44
N ARG A 151 53.76 16.94 2.14
CA ARG A 151 54.03 15.77 1.28
C ARG A 151 55.02 14.74 1.88
N ASP A 152 55.91 15.20 2.75
CA ASP A 152 56.96 14.38 3.37
C ASP A 152 56.59 13.90 4.80
N ASP A 153 55.33 14.06 5.22
CA ASP A 153 54.87 13.62 6.53
C ASP A 153 54.83 12.07 6.59
N PRO A 154 55.59 11.42 7.48
CA PRO A 154 55.62 9.96 7.58
C PRO A 154 54.25 9.34 7.92
N ARG A 155 53.31 10.13 8.47
CA ARG A 155 51.93 9.68 8.71
C ARG A 155 51.12 9.51 7.43
N LEU A 156 51.49 10.17 6.33
CA LEU A 156 50.85 9.95 5.02
C LEU A 156 51.14 8.55 4.48
N THR A 157 52.34 8.01 4.72
CA THR A 157 52.70 6.64 4.31
C THR A 157 51.85 5.60 5.03
N GLU A 158 51.54 5.83 6.31
CA GLU A 158 50.65 4.96 7.10
C GLU A 158 49.19 5.02 6.62
N VAL A 159 48.70 6.22 6.25
CA VAL A 159 47.35 6.41 5.71
C VAL A 159 47.20 5.78 4.32
N VAL A 160 48.19 5.96 3.44
CA VAL A 160 48.21 5.31 2.12
C VAL A 160 48.24 3.79 2.27
N ALA A 161 49.09 3.25 3.15
CA ALA A 161 49.11 1.81 3.43
C ALA A 161 47.81 1.28 4.06
N ALA A 162 47.04 2.10 4.78
CA ALA A 162 45.73 1.73 5.31
C ALA A 162 44.64 1.77 4.24
N CYS A 163 44.68 2.76 3.34
CA CYS A 163 43.78 2.86 2.19
C CYS A 163 44.05 1.76 1.15
N GLU A 164 45.32 1.45 0.85
CA GLU A 164 45.70 0.33 -0.02
C GLU A 164 45.24 -1.01 0.54
N ARG A 165 45.29 -1.21 1.86
CA ARG A 165 44.73 -2.41 2.53
C ARG A 165 43.20 -2.50 2.47
N LEU A 166 42.49 -1.37 2.43
CA LEU A 166 41.03 -1.35 2.28
C LEU A 166 40.56 -1.52 0.83
N LEU A 167 41.43 -1.22 -0.13
CA LEU A 167 41.15 -1.27 -1.57
C LEU A 167 41.75 -2.50 -2.27
N ASP A 168 42.63 -3.26 -1.61
CA ASP A 168 43.19 -4.50 -2.14
C ASP A 168 42.10 -5.59 -2.23
N PRO A 169 41.77 -6.07 -3.44
CA PRO A 169 40.73 -7.08 -3.64
C PRO A 169 41.06 -8.45 -3.03
N ASN A 170 42.31 -8.70 -2.63
CA ASN A 170 42.73 -9.91 -1.91
C ASN A 170 42.74 -9.72 -0.39
N PHE A 171 42.60 -8.49 0.11
CA PHE A 171 42.34 -8.26 1.51
C PHE A 171 40.86 -8.53 1.72
N ALA A 172 40.54 -9.70 2.30
CA ALA A 172 39.18 -9.95 2.72
C ALA A 172 38.77 -8.75 3.61
N PRO A 173 37.67 -8.04 3.30
CA PRO A 173 37.14 -7.08 4.26
C PRO A 173 37.00 -7.81 5.60
N PRO A 174 37.13 -7.14 6.75
CA PRO A 174 37.05 -7.81 8.06
C PRO A 174 35.72 -8.57 8.29
N TYR A 175 34.79 -8.54 7.33
CA TYR A 175 33.64 -9.41 7.26
C TYR A 175 33.54 -10.07 5.88
N SER A 176 33.57 -11.40 5.87
CA SER A 176 33.14 -12.17 4.70
C SER A 176 31.70 -11.78 4.37
N ILE A 177 31.46 -11.27 3.17
CA ILE A 177 30.12 -11.33 2.60
C ILE A 177 29.96 -12.80 2.21
N ALA A 178 29.36 -13.61 3.08
CA ALA A 178 28.86 -14.91 2.64
C ALA A 178 27.99 -14.63 1.39
N PRO A 179 28.19 -15.35 0.27
CA PRO A 179 27.34 -15.14 -0.90
C PRO A 179 25.93 -15.44 -0.43
N LEU A 180 25.09 -14.42 -0.34
CA LEU A 180 23.65 -14.57 -0.14
C LEU A 180 23.18 -15.43 -1.32
N GLY A 181 23.09 -16.73 -1.05
CA GLY A 181 22.53 -17.70 -1.97
C GLY A 181 21.13 -17.23 -2.29
N ARG A 182 20.99 -16.74 -3.53
CA ARG A 182 19.81 -16.19 -4.18
C ARG A 182 19.52 -14.71 -3.83
N PRO A 183 19.56 -13.80 -4.82
CA PRO A 183 18.89 -12.52 -4.64
C PRO A 183 17.42 -12.80 -4.36
N CYS A 184 16.89 -12.17 -3.32
CA CYS A 184 15.45 -12.01 -3.20
C CYS A 184 14.97 -11.42 -4.52
N ALA A 185 14.22 -12.20 -5.29
CA ALA A 185 13.58 -11.74 -6.50
C ALA A 185 12.54 -10.70 -6.08
N LEU A 186 12.95 -9.44 -6.00
CA LEU A 186 12.01 -8.33 -6.04
C LEU A 186 11.22 -8.49 -7.34
N PRO A 187 9.88 -8.55 -7.31
CA PRO A 187 9.10 -8.54 -8.53
C PRO A 187 9.53 -7.32 -9.36
N LYS A 188 9.81 -7.54 -10.65
CA LYS A 188 10.18 -6.46 -11.57
C LYS A 188 9.18 -5.32 -11.40
N PRO A 189 9.62 -4.06 -11.22
CA PRO A 189 8.71 -2.94 -11.28
C PRO A 189 8.09 -2.93 -12.69
N THR A 190 6.82 -3.29 -12.78
CA THR A 190 6.01 -3.02 -13.96
C THR A 190 6.02 -1.51 -14.13
N GLY A 191 6.67 -1.06 -15.20
CA GLY A 191 6.92 0.34 -15.42
C GLY A 191 5.64 1.16 -15.40
N HIS A 192 5.68 2.27 -14.68
CA HIS A 192 4.91 3.46 -15.06
C HIS A 192 5.85 4.66 -15.17
N PRO A 193 5.69 5.47 -16.23
CA PRO A 193 6.59 6.57 -16.55
C PRO A 193 6.21 7.81 -15.72
N GLY A 194 7.23 8.53 -15.24
CA GLY A 194 7.13 9.96 -14.94
C GLY A 194 6.17 10.37 -13.82
N GLY A 195 6.65 10.35 -12.58
CA GLY A 195 6.07 11.12 -11.47
C GLY A 195 7.16 11.90 -10.74
N PRO A 196 6.95 13.18 -10.39
CA PRO A 196 8.00 14.01 -9.79
C PRO A 196 8.36 13.52 -8.38
N ARG A 197 9.68 13.49 -8.10
CA ARG A 197 10.20 13.17 -6.76
C ARG A 197 9.67 14.17 -5.72
N PRO A 198 9.14 13.72 -4.56
CA PRO A 198 8.85 14.64 -3.47
C PRO A 198 10.16 15.23 -2.92
N GLN A 199 10.18 16.56 -2.74
CA GLN A 199 11.27 17.29 -2.12
C GLN A 199 11.44 16.84 -0.66
N ALA A 200 12.68 16.61 -0.25
CA ALA A 200 13.05 16.38 1.14
C ALA A 200 12.80 17.67 1.96
N GLY A 201 11.64 17.74 2.61
CA GLY A 201 11.30 18.80 3.55
C GLY A 201 11.90 18.52 4.93
N ASN A 202 12.85 19.37 5.32
CA ASN A 202 13.25 19.76 6.68
C ASN A 202 12.72 18.93 7.87
N PHE A 203 13.57 18.06 8.42
CA PHE A 203 13.51 17.69 9.83
C PHE A 203 14.46 18.59 10.61
N ALA A 204 13.92 19.55 11.36
CA ALA A 204 14.67 20.26 12.38
C ALA A 204 14.88 19.31 13.59
N PRO A 205 16.09 19.26 14.19
CA PRO A 205 16.33 18.44 15.36
C PRO A 205 15.67 19.04 16.61
N VAL A 206 14.88 18.23 17.32
CA VAL A 206 14.38 18.54 18.67
C VAL A 206 15.56 18.43 19.64
N ALA A 207 15.87 19.50 20.35
CA ALA A 207 16.88 19.50 21.41
C ALA A 207 16.37 18.74 22.65
N PRO A 208 17.22 17.98 23.36
CA PRO A 208 16.84 17.36 24.62
C PRO A 208 16.88 18.40 25.75
N THR A 209 15.75 18.62 26.42
CA THR A 209 15.74 19.35 27.69
C THR A 209 16.00 18.35 28.82
N ALA A 210 17.07 18.59 29.58
CA ALA A 210 17.39 17.92 30.83
C ALA A 210 17.01 18.84 31.99
N ALA A 211 16.22 18.32 32.95
CA ALA A 211 16.24 18.55 34.40
C ALA A 211 14.98 17.95 35.01
#